data_AF-K0EG02-F1
#
_entry.id   AF-K0EG02-F1
#
_cell.length_a   1.000
_cell.length_b   1.000
_cell.length_c   1.000
_cell.angle_alpha   90.00
_cell.angle_beta   90.00
_cell.angle_gamma   90.00
#
_symmetry.space_group_name_H-M   'P 1'
#
loop_
_entity.id
_entity.type
_entity.pdbx_description
1 polymer ?
#
loop_
_entity_poly.entity_id
_entity_poly.type
_entity_poly.pdbx_seq_one_letter_code
_entity_poly.pdbx_strand_id
1 'polypeptide(L)'
;MSGVGTVVVEATGVTYYSALDEAGFFGWLDRIRCVESYRGELRTLYLTVRLGAVDEDGLRELVALYRRYDIDLKQLRVLDAERVGPWFSDPERWWHADVFG
;
A
#
# COMPACT_ATOMS: atom_id res chain seq x y z
N MET A 1 -17.20 1.17 8.81
CA MET A 1 -17.73 1.00 7.45
C MET A 1 -16.55 1.14 6.52
N SER A 2 -16.17 0.12 5.76
CA SER A 2 -15.15 0.30 4.71
C SER A 2 -15.71 1.26 3.66
N GLY A 3 -14.92 2.24 3.24
CA GLY A 3 -15.34 3.27 2.29
C GLY A 3 -15.84 2.69 0.97
N VAL A 4 -16.78 3.36 0.32
CA VAL A 4 -17.22 3.02 -1.04
C VAL A 4 -16.35 3.81 -2.03
N GLY A 5 -15.79 3.11 -3.02
CA GLY A 5 -14.99 3.72 -4.09
C GLY A 5 -13.50 3.36 -4.04
N THR A 6 -12.70 4.18 -4.72
CA THR A 6 -11.27 4.00 -4.87
C THR A 6 -10.49 5.19 -4.30
N VAL A 7 -9.27 4.94 -3.85
CA VAL A 7 -8.30 5.95 -3.46
C VAL A 7 -7.00 5.71 -4.20
N VAL A 8 -6.26 6.77 -4.49
CA VAL A 8 -4.91 6.66 -5.03
C VAL A 8 -3.90 6.74 -3.89
N VAL A 9 -3.02 5.75 -3.82
CA VAL A 9 -1.87 5.70 -2.92
C VAL A 9 -0.60 5.89 -3.74
N GLU A 10 0.31 6.73 -3.26
CA GLU A 10 1.58 6.97 -3.93
C GLU A 10 2.67 6.04 -3.42
N ALA A 11 3.43 5.48 -4.35
CA ALA A 11 4.69 4.78 -4.13
C ALA A 11 5.78 5.56 -4.87
N THR A 12 6.30 6.60 -4.21
CA THR A 12 7.33 7.47 -4.78
C THR A 12 8.72 6.95 -4.44
N GLY A 13 9.63 6.97 -5.43
CA GLY A 13 11.03 6.65 -5.22
C GLY A 13 11.37 5.16 -5.17
N VAL A 14 10.46 4.29 -5.63
CA VAL A 14 10.69 2.83 -5.67
C VAL A 14 11.99 2.55 -6.41
N THR A 15 12.89 1.81 -5.75
CA THR A 15 14.18 1.42 -6.32
C THR A 15 14.19 -0.09 -6.51
N TYR A 16 14.43 -0.53 -7.74
CA TYR A 16 14.62 -1.93 -8.09
C TYR A 16 16.10 -2.21 -8.34
N TYR A 17 16.61 -3.28 -7.76
CA TYR A 17 18.03 -3.64 -7.90
C TYR A 17 18.32 -4.59 -9.08
N SER A 18 17.27 -5.12 -9.71
CA SER A 18 17.37 -5.92 -10.94
C SER A 18 16.00 -6.03 -11.62
N ALA A 19 15.98 -6.47 -12.88
CA ALA A 19 14.71 -6.72 -13.61
C ALA A 19 13.86 -7.81 -12.93
N LEU A 20 14.48 -8.81 -12.29
CA LEU A 20 13.74 -9.85 -11.55
C LEU A 20 13.15 -9.30 -10.24
N ASP A 21 13.83 -8.37 -9.61
CA ASP A 21 13.33 -7.68 -8.41
C ASP A 21 12.13 -6.79 -8.74
N GLU A 22 12.21 -6.04 -9.85
CA GLU A 22 11.07 -5.28 -10.39
C GLU A 22 9.88 -6.19 -10.74
N ALA A 23 10.14 -7.31 -11.44
CA ALA A 23 9.09 -8.30 -11.72
C ALA A 23 8.49 -8.90 -10.45
N GLY A 24 9.32 -9.09 -9.41
CA GLY A 24 8.88 -9.53 -8.08
C GLY A 24 7.96 -8.53 -7.41
N PHE A 25 8.28 -7.23 -7.46
CA PHE A 25 7.44 -6.16 -6.95
C PHE A 25 6.04 -6.18 -7.59
N PHE A 26 5.98 -6.11 -8.93
CA PHE A 26 4.70 -6.06 -9.63
C PHE A 26 3.92 -7.38 -9.53
N GLY A 27 4.61 -8.53 -9.62
CA GLY A 27 3.95 -9.82 -9.44
C GLY A 27 3.41 -10.06 -8.02
N TRP A 28 3.98 -9.40 -7.00
CA TRP A 28 3.38 -9.36 -5.66
C TRP A 28 2.18 -8.43 -5.64
N LEU A 29 2.32 -7.20 -6.14
CA LEU A 29 1.26 -6.20 -6.20
C LEU A 29 -0.02 -6.72 -6.88
N ASP A 30 0.12 -7.46 -7.99
CA ASP A 30 -0.99 -8.09 -8.73
C ASP A 30 -1.81 -9.10 -7.92
N ARG A 31 -1.26 -9.63 -6.82
CA ARG A 31 -1.94 -10.58 -5.93
C ARG A 31 -2.68 -9.91 -4.79
N ILE A 32 -2.51 -8.61 -4.59
CA ILE A 32 -3.17 -7.86 -3.53
C ILE A 32 -4.58 -7.48 -4.00
N ARG A 33 -5.60 -8.18 -3.48
CA ARG A 33 -7.00 -8.06 -3.93
C ARG A 33 -7.54 -6.64 -3.93
N CYS A 34 -7.13 -5.79 -2.99
CA CYS A 34 -7.62 -4.41 -2.89
C CYS A 34 -6.99 -3.47 -3.92
N VAL A 35 -5.86 -3.84 -4.54
CA VAL A 35 -5.26 -3.06 -5.63
C VAL A 35 -6.06 -3.32 -6.91
N GLU A 36 -6.60 -2.26 -7.49
CA GLU A 36 -7.39 -2.32 -8.73
C GLU A 36 -6.52 -2.16 -9.96
N SER A 37 -5.63 -1.17 -9.92
CA SER A 37 -4.74 -0.84 -11.01
C SER A 37 -3.56 -0.02 -10.49
N TYR A 38 -2.54 0.13 -11.32
CA TYR A 38 -1.43 1.02 -11.03
C TYR A 38 -0.92 1.68 -12.30
N ARG A 39 -0.32 2.87 -12.15
CA ARG A 39 0.28 3.63 -13.25
C ARG A 39 1.57 4.28 -12.78
N GLY A 40 2.63 4.14 -13.56
CA GLY A 40 3.87 4.89 -13.35
C GLY A 40 3.81 6.27 -14.01
N GLU A 41 4.29 7.29 -13.30
CA GLU A 41 4.64 8.60 -13.86
C GLU A 41 5.91 9.13 -13.18
N LEU A 42 6.91 9.47 -13.98
CA LEU A 42 8.22 9.93 -13.52
C LEU A 42 8.83 8.97 -12.47
N ARG A 43 8.89 9.39 -11.20
CA ARG A 43 9.45 8.62 -10.08
C ARG A 43 8.39 8.04 -9.15
N THR A 44 7.12 8.13 -9.53
CA THR A 44 6.00 7.74 -8.68
C THR A 44 5.15 6.68 -9.35
N LEU A 45 4.89 5.61 -8.61
CA LEU A 45 3.88 4.63 -8.95
C LEU A 45 2.59 4.98 -8.21
N TYR A 46 1.51 5.21 -8.94
CA TYR A 46 0.20 5.51 -8.39
C TYR A 46 -0.62 4.23 -8.34
N LEU A 47 -1.02 3.81 -7.14
CA LEU A 47 -1.82 2.61 -6.89
C LEU A 47 -3.29 3.01 -6.67
N THR A 48 -4.19 2.54 -7.52
CA THR A 48 -5.63 2.68 -7.30
C THR A 48 -6.10 1.54 -6.40
N VAL A 49 -6.56 1.86 -5.19
CA VAL A 49 -7.00 0.91 -4.17
C VAL A 49 -8.52 0.98 -3.99
N ARG A 50 -9.20 -0.16 -4.14
CA ARG A 50 -10.64 -0.33 -3.85
C ARG A 50 -10.85 -0.41 -2.34
N LEU A 51 -11.37 0.67 -1.73
CA LEU A 51 -11.58 0.78 -0.28
C LEU A 51 -12.46 -0.35 0.26
N GLY A 52 -13.53 -0.71 -0.45
CA GLY A 52 -14.42 -1.80 -0.05
C GLY A 52 -13.82 -3.21 -0.15
N ALA A 53 -12.61 -3.34 -0.72
CA ALA A 53 -11.86 -4.60 -0.80
C ALA A 53 -10.62 -4.61 0.11
N VAL A 54 -10.36 -3.54 0.87
CA VAL A 54 -9.26 -3.51 1.84
C VAL A 54 -9.65 -4.34 3.06
N ASP A 55 -8.88 -5.39 3.31
CA ASP A 55 -8.89 -6.20 4.51
C ASP A 55 -7.50 -6.18 5.17
N GLU A 56 -7.40 -6.84 6.33
CA GLU A 56 -6.17 -6.85 7.11
C GLU A 56 -4.99 -7.48 6.35
N ASP A 57 -5.24 -8.56 5.62
CA ASP A 57 -4.22 -9.26 4.86
C ASP A 57 -3.73 -8.39 3.69
N GLY A 58 -4.64 -7.84 2.88
CA GLY A 58 -4.26 -6.98 1.75
C GLY A 58 -3.48 -5.73 2.19
N LEU A 59 -3.86 -5.13 3.32
CA LEU A 59 -3.11 -3.98 3.85
C LEU A 59 -1.75 -4.38 4.41
N ARG A 60 -1.66 -5.53 5.09
CA ARG A 60 -0.38 -6.09 5.53
C ARG A 60 0.57 -6.33 4.36
N GLU A 61 0.07 -6.85 3.24
CA GLU A 61 0.87 -7.05 2.03
C GLU A 61 1.33 -5.71 1.43
N LEU A 62 0.48 -4.67 1.41
CA LEU A 62 0.89 -3.33 0.98
C LEU A 62 1.98 -2.74 1.88
N VAL A 63 1.82 -2.82 3.20
CA VAL A 63 2.84 -2.38 4.17
C VAL A 63 4.15 -3.14 3.97
N ALA A 64 4.10 -4.46 3.77
CA ALA A 64 5.28 -5.28 3.54
C ALA A 64 6.02 -4.88 2.26
N LEU A 65 5.28 -4.62 1.16
CA LEU A 65 5.86 -4.09 -0.08
C LEU A 65 6.53 -2.73 0.14
N TYR A 66 5.85 -1.79 0.80
CA TYR A 66 6.41 -0.46 1.05
C TYR A 66 7.70 -0.54 1.85
N ARG A 67 7.73 -1.36 2.90
CA ARG A 67 8.94 -1.55 3.70
C ARG A 67 10.06 -2.26 2.94
N ARG A 68 9.74 -3.28 2.14
CA ARG A 68 10.74 -4.06 1.39
C ARG A 68 11.45 -3.22 0.33
N TYR A 69 10.72 -2.30 -0.30
CA TYR A 69 11.22 -1.46 -1.40
C TYR A 69 11.58 -0.03 -0.95
N ASP A 70 11.74 0.18 0.35
CA ASP A 70 12.13 1.46 0.97
C ASP A 70 11.25 2.64 0.54
N ILE A 71 9.95 2.38 0.41
CA ILE A 71 8.92 3.36 0.09
C ILE A 71 8.41 3.94 1.41
N ASP A 72 8.23 5.26 1.48
CA ASP A 72 7.73 5.93 2.67
C ASP A 72 6.36 5.37 3.10
N LEU A 73 6.34 4.68 4.24
CA LEU A 73 5.14 4.07 4.82
C LEU A 73 4.08 5.10 5.21
N LYS A 74 4.45 6.37 5.40
CA LYS A 74 3.49 7.46 5.69
C LYS A 74 2.54 7.72 4.52
N GLN A 75 2.91 7.34 3.30
CA GLN A 75 2.03 7.44 2.13
C GLN A 75 0.77 6.56 2.27
N LEU A 76 0.84 5.47 3.06
CA LEU A 76 -0.31 4.62 3.34
C LEU A 76 -1.35 5.27 4.25
N ARG A 77 -1.06 6.42 4.90
CA ARG A 77 -2.02 7.15 5.74
C ARG A 77 -3.29 7.55 4.99
N VAL A 78 -3.25 7.66 3.66
CA VAL A 78 -4.43 7.96 2.84
C VAL A 78 -5.50 6.86 2.92
N LEU A 79 -5.12 5.67 3.40
CA LEU A 79 -6.00 4.53 3.72
C LEU A 79 -6.44 4.57 5.19
N ASP A 80 -6.55 5.74 5.82
CA ASP A 80 -6.81 5.92 7.26
C ASP A 80 -7.95 5.06 7.84
N ALA A 81 -8.02 5.05 9.18
CA ALA A 81 -8.99 4.25 9.92
C ALA A 81 -10.45 4.58 9.59
N GLU A 82 -10.76 5.80 9.16
CA GLU A 82 -12.13 6.17 8.75
C GLU A 82 -12.51 5.48 7.44
N ARG A 83 -11.53 5.15 6.59
CA ARG A 83 -11.71 4.53 5.28
C ARG A 83 -11.66 3.01 5.31
N VAL A 84 -10.77 2.40 6.09
CA VAL A 84 -10.54 0.93 6.05
C VAL A 84 -10.84 0.23 7.38
N GLY A 85 -10.76 0.96 8.50
CA GLY A 85 -11.11 0.49 9.83
C GLY A 85 -10.02 0.75 10.88
N PRO A 86 -10.41 0.73 12.18
CA PRO A 86 -9.52 1.11 13.29
C PRO A 86 -8.32 0.17 13.46
N TRP A 87 -8.39 -1.05 12.94
CA TRP A 87 -7.33 -2.05 12.98
C TRP A 87 -6.07 -1.62 12.22
N PHE A 88 -6.18 -0.71 11.24
CA PHE A 88 -5.01 -0.20 10.51
C PHE A 88 -4.14 0.71 11.40
N SER A 89 -4.78 1.60 12.15
CA SER A 89 -4.14 2.54 13.08
C SER A 89 -3.99 2.01 14.49
N ASP A 90 -4.13 0.69 14.69
CA ASP A 90 -3.99 0.08 16.00
C ASP A 90 -2.50 0.13 16.45
N PRO A 91 -2.18 0.74 17.61
CA PRO A 91 -0.82 0.84 18.13
C PRO A 91 -0.10 -0.49 18.35
N GLU A 92 -0.82 -1.61 18.48
CA GLU A 92 -0.23 -2.94 18.62
C GLU A 92 0.26 -3.53 17.29
N ARG A 93 -0.08 -2.92 16.15
CA ARG A 93 0.39 -3.35 14.83
C ARG A 93 1.85 -2.98 14.65
N TRP A 94 2.65 -3.92 14.16
CA TRP A 94 4.09 -3.72 13.97
C TRP A 94 4.43 -2.56 13.02
N TRP A 95 3.52 -2.19 12.13
CA TRP A 95 3.69 -1.07 11.20
C TRP A 95 3.23 0.28 11.76
N HIS A 96 2.55 0.31 12.91
CA HIS A 96 1.91 1.52 13.41
C HIS A 96 2.90 2.67 13.56
N ALA A 97 4.07 2.43 14.17
CA ALA A 97 5.07 3.47 14.38
C ALA A 97 5.61 4.04 13.06
N ASP A 98 5.84 3.20 12.05
CA ASP A 98 6.35 3.63 10.75
C ASP A 98 5.27 4.39 9.94
N VAL A 99 4.02 3.92 10.01
CA VAL A 99 2.91 4.54 9.27
C VAL A 99 2.43 5.80 9.96
N PHE A 100 2.22 5.82 11.28
CA PHE A 100 1.52 6.90 12.01
C PHE A 100 2.39 7.73 12.94
N GLY A 101 3.64 7.32 13.21
CA GLY A 101 4.60 8.08 14.01
C GLY A 101 5.23 9.29 13.32
#